data_AF-A0A7L3LBV5-F1
#
_entry.id   AF-A0A7L3LBV5-F1
#
_cell.length_a   1.000
_cell.length_b   1.000
_cell.length_c   1.000
_cell.angle_alpha   90.00
_cell.angle_beta   90.00
_cell.angle_gamma   90.00
#
_symmetry.space_group_name_H-M   'P 1'
#
loop_
_entity.id
_entity.type
_entity.pdbx_description
1 polymer ?
#
loop_
_entity_poly.entity_id
_entity_poly.type
_entity_poly.pdbx_seq_one_letter_code
_entity_poly.pdbx_strand_id
1 'polypeptide(L)'
;VGEQQVLLKCSFSSTSPISESLTIDWTYRPLTGGQMETIFHYQSVPYPTTVGKFKDRISWVGNVAHSDASIAIQNPSMSDNGTFICSVRNPPDV
;
A
#
# COMPACT_ATOMS: atom_id res chain seq x y z
N VAL A 1 -7.24 15.63 -20.58
CA VAL A 1 -6.73 14.26 -20.65
C VAL A 1 -6.64 13.79 -19.21
N GLY A 2 -7.48 12.84 -18.78
CA GLY A 2 -7.57 12.46 -17.37
C GLY A 2 -6.37 11.65 -16.93
N GLU A 3 -5.83 11.94 -15.75
CA GLU A 3 -4.79 11.12 -15.13
C GLU A 3 -5.36 9.72 -14.86
N GLN A 4 -4.80 8.70 -15.52
CA GLN A 4 -5.22 7.32 -15.34
C GLN A 4 -4.66 6.82 -14.00
N GLN A 5 -5.51 6.33 -13.12
CA GLN A 5 -5.11 5.70 -11.86
C GLN A 5 -5.79 4.34 -11.67
N VAL A 6 -5.11 3.44 -10.95
CA VAL A 6 -5.64 2.15 -10.53
C VAL A 6 -5.66 2.09 -9.00
N LEU A 7 -6.80 1.71 -8.45
CA LEU A 7 -7.01 1.53 -7.01
C LEU A 7 -6.64 0.11 -6.60
N LEU A 8 -5.69 -0.02 -5.67
CA LEU A 8 -5.37 -1.26 -4.98
C LEU A 8 -6.11 -1.28 -3.64
N LYS A 9 -7.22 -2.01 -3.60
CA LYS A 9 -8.06 -2.11 -2.40
C LYS A 9 -7.43 -3.01 -1.35
N CYS A 10 -7.42 -2.54 -0.11
CA CYS A 10 -7.10 -3.36 1.05
C CYS A 10 -7.99 -2.96 2.21
N SER A 11 -8.77 -3.90 2.73
CA SER A 11 -9.57 -3.73 3.94
C SER A 11 -9.05 -4.68 4.99
N PHE A 12 -9.01 -4.25 6.24
CA PHE A 12 -8.60 -5.09 7.37
C PHE A 12 -9.69 -5.14 8.45
N SER A 13 -9.55 -6.08 9.38
CA SER A 13 -10.36 -6.16 10.59
C SER A 13 -9.45 -6.38 11.76
N SER A 14 -9.75 -5.70 12.86
CA SER A 14 -8.94 -5.67 14.07
C SER A 14 -9.87 -5.85 15.27
N THR A 15 -9.47 -6.68 16.23
CA THR A 15 -10.21 -6.86 17.48
C THR A 15 -9.84 -5.79 18.49
N SER A 16 -8.62 -5.25 18.40
CA SER A 16 -8.18 -4.12 19.19
C SER A 16 -8.57 -2.79 18.55
N PRO A 17 -8.73 -1.72 19.35
CA PRO A 17 -8.84 -0.38 18.82
C PRO A 17 -7.64 -0.04 17.93
N ILE A 18 -7.90 0.75 16.88
CA ILE A 18 -6.85 1.26 16.01
C ILE A 18 -6.00 2.25 16.80
N SER A 19 -4.69 2.02 16.85
CA SER A 19 -3.74 2.85 17.59
C SER A 19 -2.71 3.51 16.66
N GLU A 20 -1.95 4.48 17.19
CA GLU A 20 -0.82 5.11 16.49
C GLU A 20 0.31 4.14 16.16
N SER A 21 0.33 2.98 16.84
CA SER A 21 1.28 1.89 16.56
C SER A 21 0.89 1.03 15.36
N LEU A 22 -0.29 1.25 14.77
CA LEU A 22 -0.72 0.55 13.57
C LEU A 22 0.24 0.87 12.41
N THR A 23 0.73 -0.20 11.78
CA THR A 23 1.57 -0.11 10.59
C THR A 23 0.90 -0.79 9.40
N ILE A 24 1.00 -0.17 8.22
CA ILE A 24 0.57 -0.77 6.96
C ILE A 24 1.78 -0.78 6.03
N ASP A 25 2.09 -1.93 5.47
CA ASP A 25 3.11 -2.10 4.44
C ASP A 25 2.48 -2.62 3.17
N TRP A 26 2.75 -1.95 2.06
CA TRP A 26 2.51 -2.48 0.72
C TRP A 26 3.82 -2.92 0.10
N THR A 27 3.85 -4.18 -0.32
CA THR A 27 4.97 -4.76 -1.04
C THR A 27 4.56 -5.19 -2.45
N TYR A 28 5.50 -5.15 -3.37
CA TYR A 28 5.33 -5.54 -4.76
C TYR A 28 6.29 -6.66 -5.11
N ARG A 29 5.79 -7.66 -5.84
CA ARG A 29 6.58 -8.74 -6.43
C ARG A 29 6.37 -8.74 -7.96
N PRO A 30 7.44 -8.62 -8.76
CA PRO A 30 7.35 -8.70 -10.22
C PRO A 30 6.79 -10.05 -10.70
N LEU A 31 6.02 -10.03 -11.80
CA LEU A 31 5.46 -11.25 -12.40
C LEU A 31 6.54 -12.22 -12.89
N THR A 32 7.70 -11.71 -13.32
CA THR A 32 8.87 -12.49 -13.73
C THR A 32 9.57 -13.21 -12.57
N GLY A 33 9.11 -13.02 -11.33
CA GLY A 33 9.85 -13.36 -10.13
C GLY A 33 10.90 -12.30 -9.78
N GLY A 34 11.56 -12.47 -8.63
CA GLY A 34 12.51 -11.52 -8.07
C GLY A 34 12.29 -11.25 -6.59
N GLN A 35 13.04 -10.27 -6.06
CA GLN A 35 12.89 -9.79 -4.70
C GLN A 35 11.58 -9.00 -4.55
N MET A 36 11.02 -9.04 -3.33
CA MET A 36 9.91 -8.17 -2.97
C MET A 36 10.44 -6.77 -2.66
N GLU A 37 9.73 -5.75 -3.13
CA GLU A 37 10.06 -4.35 -2.90
C GLU A 37 8.95 -3.71 -2.05
N THR A 38 9.31 -3.00 -0.98
CA THR A 38 8.35 -2.16 -0.26
C THR A 38 8.09 -0.90 -1.09
N ILE A 39 6.84 -0.67 -1.44
CA ILE A 39 6.42 0.46 -2.29
C ILE A 39 5.68 1.55 -1.52
N PHE A 40 5.20 1.23 -0.31
CA PHE A 40 4.53 2.17 0.58
C PHE A 40 4.53 1.66 2.01
N HIS A 41 4.71 2.58 2.96
CA HIS A 41 4.59 2.34 4.39
C HIS A 41 3.64 3.38 5.00
N TYR A 42 2.89 3.02 6.02
CA TYR A 42 2.11 3.96 6.83
C TYR A 42 2.36 3.68 8.30
N GLN A 43 2.64 4.75 9.05
CA GLN A 43 2.64 4.74 10.50
C GLN A 43 2.24 6.14 10.98
N SER A 44 0.99 6.29 11.41
CA SER A 44 0.31 7.56 11.69
C SER A 44 0.20 8.54 10.51
N VAL A 45 1.15 8.50 9.57
CA VAL A 45 1.20 9.27 8.32
C VAL A 45 1.70 8.36 7.18
N PRO A 46 1.38 8.68 5.91
CA PRO A 46 1.81 7.92 4.75
C PRO A 46 3.26 8.21 4.35
N TYR A 47 3.99 7.16 4.00
CA TYR A 47 5.36 7.17 3.49
C TYR A 47 5.43 6.40 2.15
N PRO A 48 5.07 7.04 1.02
CA PRO A 48 5.25 6.42 -0.30
C PRO A 48 6.72 6.24 -0.63
N THR A 49 7.04 5.24 -1.46
CA THR A 49 8.44 5.03 -1.89
C THR A 49 8.98 6.24 -2.65
N THR A 50 10.21 6.62 -2.33
CA THR A 50 10.97 7.68 -3.01
C THR A 50 11.99 7.12 -4.02
N VAL A 51 12.01 5.80 -4.19
CA VAL A 51 12.94 5.07 -5.06
C VAL A 51 12.24 3.95 -5.83
N GLY A 52 12.92 3.44 -6.85
CA GLY A 52 12.44 2.29 -7.62
C GLY A 52 11.30 2.64 -8.57
N LYS A 53 10.66 1.59 -9.08
CA LYS A 53 9.72 1.65 -10.21
C LYS A 53 8.44 2.44 -9.92
N PHE A 54 8.02 2.49 -8.66
CA PHE A 54 6.77 3.15 -8.24
C PHE A 54 6.99 4.53 -7.62
N LYS A 55 8.22 5.05 -7.67
CA LYS A 55 8.56 6.40 -7.21
C LYS A 55 7.60 7.43 -7.82
N ASP A 56 7.10 8.32 -6.97
CA ASP A 56 6.18 9.43 -7.33
C ASP A 56 4.86 8.98 -7.97
N ARG A 57 4.55 7.67 -7.98
CA ARG A 57 3.32 7.11 -8.56
C ARG A 57 2.38 6.50 -7.52
N ILE A 58 2.81 6.35 -6.26
CA ILE A 58 1.95 5.83 -5.19
C ILE A 58 1.25 6.97 -4.46
N SER A 59 -0.06 6.85 -4.30
CA SER A 59 -0.87 7.76 -3.49
C SER A 59 -1.63 7.00 -2.41
N TRP A 60 -1.66 7.55 -1.20
CA TRP A 60 -2.52 7.04 -0.14
C TRP A 60 -3.96 7.48 -0.40
N VAL A 61 -4.88 6.51 -0.41
CA VAL A 61 -6.33 6.75 -0.60
C VAL A 61 -7.17 6.03 0.45
N GLY A 62 -6.53 5.35 1.41
CA GLY A 62 -7.18 4.64 2.49
C GLY A 62 -7.66 5.55 3.61
N ASN A 63 -8.44 4.97 4.50
CA ASN A 63 -8.94 5.58 5.73
C ASN A 63 -8.81 4.54 6.85
N VAL A 64 -7.73 4.65 7.62
CA VAL A 64 -7.42 3.68 8.67
C VAL A 64 -8.55 3.62 9.70
N ALA A 65 -9.18 4.74 10.06
CA ALA A 65 -10.30 4.76 11.00
C ALA A 65 -11.51 3.93 10.52
N HIS A 66 -11.62 3.69 9.21
CA HIS A 66 -12.67 2.87 8.59
C HIS A 66 -12.12 1.52 8.09
N SER A 67 -10.98 1.09 8.64
CA SER A 67 -10.28 -0.14 8.30
C SER A 67 -9.90 -0.28 6.82
N ASP A 68 -9.61 0.85 6.17
CA ASP A 68 -9.21 0.92 4.77
C ASP A 68 -7.72 1.29 4.66
N ALA A 69 -6.96 0.39 4.06
CA ALA A 69 -5.52 0.44 3.84
C ALA A 69 -5.15 0.61 2.36
N SER A 70 -6.07 1.12 1.53
CA SER A 70 -5.91 1.18 0.08
C SER A 70 -4.91 2.23 -0.39
N ILE A 71 -4.23 1.92 -1.50
CA ILE A 71 -3.35 2.84 -2.23
C ILE A 71 -3.79 2.94 -3.69
N ALA A 72 -3.39 4.01 -4.38
CA ALA A 72 -3.56 4.16 -5.81
C ALA A 72 -2.21 4.23 -6.52
N ILE A 73 -2.13 3.63 -7.72
CA ILE A 73 -1.01 3.76 -8.63
C ILE A 73 -1.42 4.73 -9.74
N GLN A 74 -0.68 5.84 -9.86
CA GLN A 74 -0.82 6.81 -10.93
C GLN A 74 -0.07 6.35 -12.19
N ASN A 75 -0.61 6.67 -13.36
CA ASN A 75 -0.04 6.34 -14.67
C ASN A 75 0.37 4.85 -14.76
N PRO A 76 -0.56 3.92 -14.55
CA PRO A 76 -0.29 2.49 -14.59
C PRO A 76 0.09 2.06 -16.01
N SER A 77 1.02 1.11 -16.10
CA SER A 77 1.51 0.54 -17.35
C SER A 77 1.51 -0.99 -17.28
N MET A 78 1.51 -1.67 -18.44
CA MET A 78 1.63 -3.13 -18.50
C MET A 78 2.93 -3.65 -17.85
N SER A 79 3.96 -2.80 -17.76
CA SER A 79 5.19 -3.16 -17.07
C SER A 79 4.94 -3.37 -15.57
N ASP A 80 3.96 -2.70 -14.97
CA ASP A 80 3.62 -2.74 -13.54
C ASP A 80 2.96 -4.05 -13.10
N ASN A 81 2.73 -4.98 -14.02
CA ASN A 81 2.16 -6.29 -13.73
C ASN A 81 3.00 -7.07 -12.71
N GLY A 82 2.33 -7.48 -11.64
CA GLY A 82 2.91 -8.24 -10.55
C GLY A 82 1.90 -8.47 -9.43
N THR A 83 2.39 -8.96 -8.30
CA THR A 83 1.58 -9.18 -7.10
C THR A 83 1.84 -8.07 -6.10
N PHE A 84 0.77 -7.38 -5.70
CA PHE A 84 0.81 -6.36 -4.65
C PHE A 84 0.23 -6.96 -3.37
N ILE A 85 0.93 -6.82 -2.25
CA ILE A 85 0.58 -7.43 -0.97
C ILE A 85 0.45 -6.32 0.07
N CYS A 86 -0.72 -6.23 0.68
CA CYS A 86 -1.02 -5.35 1.81
C CYS A 86 -0.85 -6.12 3.12
N SER A 87 0.02 -5.64 4.00
CA SER A 87 0.24 -6.20 5.34
C SER A 87 -0.12 -5.16 6.37
N VAL A 88 -1.12 -5.45 7.20
CA VAL A 88 -1.56 -4.57 8.29
C VAL A 88 -1.18 -5.22 9.62
N ARG A 89 -0.57 -4.43 10.52
CA ARG A 89 -0.29 -4.86 11.90
C ARG A 89 -0.84 -3.81 12.84
N ASN A 90 -1.75 -4.21 13.73
CA ASN A 90 -2.28 -3.37 14.80
C ASN A 90 -2.05 -4.05 16.16
N PRO A 91 -0.87 -3.90 16.77
CA PRO A 91 -0.61 -4.44 18.10
C PRO A 91 -1.69 -3.97 19.10
N PRO A 92 -2.19 -4.82 20.01
CA PRO A 92 -1.72 -6.17 20.36
C PRO A 92 -2.36 -7.32 19.56
N ASP A 93 -3.03 -7.08 18.42
CA ASP A 93 -3.64 -8.18 17.63
C ASP A 93 -2.61 -9.17 17.06
N VAL A 94 -1.32 -8.81 17.11
CA VAL A 94 -0.16 -9.58 16.65
C VAL A 94 0.79 -9.92 17.78
#